data_AF-E3BEU8-F1
#
_entry.id   AF-E3BEU8-F1
#
_cell.length_a   1.000
_cell.length_b   1.000
_cell.length_c   1.000
_cell.angle_alpha   90.00
_cell.angle_beta   90.00
_cell.angle_gamma   90.00
#
_symmetry.space_group_name_H-M   'P 1'
#
loop_
_entity.id
_entity.type
_entity.pdbx_description
1 polymer ?
#
loop_
_entity_poly.entity_id
_entity_poly.type
_entity_poly.pdbx_seq_one_letter_code
_entity_poly.pdbx_strand_id
1 'polypeptide(L)'
;MSSQSLTQNKAPSAFSDKKSIANINSTDALAMIEHGSDITLSVTTPVGTTFRCKTQFVGVNSDNLILVDMPNIDHNDLEFFFKEGFWATIRAISTRGEGANLTFKSQLQHILHSPISCFTFSVPQSMKISTLRKEPRFETNLNAFETSQNKKINGQIRDISKQGCCFCIEPLNRSFLVGDRVTIMVQLPGGKPNKLPPLTGTVRNLKKNLHHYKYGIMFDKDGLASAKEILSKLKFNGTTLIVKELNS
;
A
#
# COMPACT_ATOMS: atom_id res chain seq x y z
N MET A 1 -51.63 -27.77 18.54
CA MET A 1 -50.59 -26.91 19.13
C MET A 1 -49.31 -27.17 18.38
N SER A 2 -48.97 -26.31 17.42
CA SER A 2 -47.81 -26.47 16.55
C SER A 2 -46.92 -25.26 16.77
N SER A 3 -45.87 -25.43 17.58
CA SER A 3 -44.91 -24.38 17.91
C SER A 3 -43.91 -24.22 16.78
N GLN A 4 -43.92 -23.02 16.18
CA GLN A 4 -42.89 -22.52 15.28
C GLN A 4 -41.58 -22.34 16.05
N SER A 5 -40.47 -22.88 15.54
CA SER A 5 -39.12 -22.51 15.98
C SER A 5 -38.46 -21.61 14.93
N LEU A 6 -38.25 -20.37 15.36
CA LEU A 6 -37.55 -19.30 14.64
C LEU A 6 -36.10 -19.71 14.38
N THR A 7 -35.70 -19.82 13.12
CA THR A 7 -34.29 -19.89 12.72
C THR A 7 -33.66 -18.50 12.90
N GLN A 8 -32.99 -18.31 14.02
CA GLN A 8 -32.17 -17.11 14.25
C GLN A 8 -30.98 -17.10 13.28
N ASN A 9 -30.96 -16.08 12.43
CA ASN A 9 -29.82 -15.70 11.60
C ASN A 9 -28.57 -15.49 12.49
N LYS A 10 -27.60 -16.40 12.37
CA LYS A 10 -26.25 -16.21 12.90
C LYS A 10 -25.60 -15.05 12.13
N ALA A 11 -25.23 -14.00 12.87
CA ALA A 11 -24.40 -12.92 12.37
C ALA A 11 -23.10 -13.47 11.74
N PRO A 12 -22.57 -12.87 10.67
CA PRO A 12 -21.31 -13.32 10.08
C PRO A 12 -20.19 -13.18 11.11
N SER A 13 -19.65 -14.34 11.48
CA SER A 13 -18.58 -14.53 12.44
C SER A 13 -17.29 -13.84 11.99
N ALA A 14 -16.68 -13.11 12.91
CA ALA A 14 -15.26 -12.75 13.04
C ALA A 14 -14.38 -12.92 11.78
N PHE A 15 -13.87 -11.79 11.27
CA PHE A 15 -12.74 -11.73 10.35
C PHE A 15 -11.62 -12.66 10.83
N SER A 16 -11.31 -13.69 10.05
CA SER A 16 -10.25 -14.63 10.40
C SER A 16 -8.88 -13.98 10.16
N ASP A 17 -8.05 -13.93 11.21
CA ASP A 17 -6.71 -13.31 11.21
C ASP A 17 -5.65 -14.10 10.40
N LYS A 18 -6.05 -15.11 9.59
CA LYS A 18 -5.12 -15.86 8.76
C LYS A 18 -4.98 -15.18 7.41
N LYS A 19 -3.82 -14.55 7.19
CA LYS A 19 -3.37 -14.09 5.87
C LYS A 19 -3.39 -15.30 4.92
N SER A 20 -4.40 -15.40 4.07
CA SER A 20 -4.53 -16.51 3.12
C SER A 20 -3.37 -16.43 2.14
N ILE A 21 -2.66 -17.53 1.97
CA ILE A 21 -1.60 -17.68 0.97
C ILE A 21 -2.15 -18.62 -0.09
N ALA A 22 -2.24 -18.14 -1.33
CA ALA A 22 -2.65 -18.93 -2.47
C ALA A 22 -1.53 -18.99 -3.51
N ASN A 23 -1.55 -20.03 -4.34
CA ASN A 23 -0.74 -20.06 -5.55
C ASN A 23 -1.57 -19.48 -6.71
N ILE A 24 -0.91 -18.73 -7.57
CA ILE A 24 -1.49 -18.12 -8.77
C ILE A 24 -0.51 -18.33 -9.93
N ASN A 25 -1.03 -18.48 -11.15
CA ASN A 25 -0.17 -18.59 -12.34
C ASN A 25 0.53 -17.23 -12.59
N SER A 26 1.66 -17.29 -13.28
CA SER A 26 2.52 -16.11 -13.45
C SER A 26 1.91 -15.01 -14.31
N THR A 27 1.15 -15.37 -15.35
CA THR A 27 0.51 -14.39 -16.25
C THR A 27 -0.49 -13.52 -15.47
N ASP A 28 -1.39 -14.16 -14.70
CA ASP A 28 -2.37 -13.44 -13.88
C ASP A 28 -1.69 -12.66 -12.75
N ALA A 29 -0.67 -13.24 -12.12
CA ALA A 29 0.06 -12.59 -11.03
C ALA A 29 0.81 -11.33 -11.49
N LEU A 30 1.51 -11.41 -12.62
CA LEU A 30 2.28 -10.29 -13.17
C LEU A 30 1.37 -9.16 -13.64
N ALA A 31 0.18 -9.48 -14.19
CA ALA A 31 -0.83 -8.48 -14.56
C ALA A 31 -1.37 -7.66 -13.37
N MET A 32 -1.17 -8.14 -12.13
CA MET A 32 -1.54 -7.42 -10.91
C MET A 32 -0.47 -6.43 -10.42
N ILE A 33 0.75 -6.49 -10.96
CA ILE A 33 1.86 -5.60 -10.60
C ILE A 33 1.83 -4.40 -11.54
N GLU A 34 1.75 -3.19 -10.97
CA GLU A 34 1.79 -1.95 -11.76
C GLU A 34 3.20 -1.69 -12.29
N HIS A 35 3.33 -1.33 -13.57
CA HIS A 35 4.60 -0.87 -14.14
C HIS A 35 5.09 0.40 -13.41
N GLY A 36 6.40 0.52 -13.20
CA GLY A 36 7.02 1.56 -12.39
C GLY A 36 6.80 1.43 -10.89
N SER A 37 6.15 0.36 -10.40
CA SER A 37 5.99 0.13 -8.97
C SER A 37 7.28 -0.34 -8.31
N ASP A 38 7.44 0.00 -7.03
CA ASP A 38 8.57 -0.45 -6.23
C ASP A 38 8.45 -1.97 -5.96
N ILE A 39 9.51 -2.72 -6.27
CA ILE A 39 9.66 -4.11 -5.88
C ILE A 39 10.87 -4.29 -4.96
N THR A 40 10.86 -5.37 -4.19
CA THR A 40 11.99 -5.76 -3.34
C THR A 40 12.64 -7.01 -3.89
N LEU A 41 13.94 -6.91 -4.17
CA LEU A 41 14.79 -8.05 -4.53
C LEU A 41 15.47 -8.57 -3.27
N SER A 42 15.50 -9.87 -3.07
CA SER A 42 16.31 -10.54 -2.04
C SER A 42 17.13 -11.63 -2.71
N VAL A 43 18.40 -11.36 -2.96
CA VAL A 43 19.32 -12.30 -3.62
C VAL A 43 20.08 -13.07 -2.57
N THR A 44 20.18 -14.39 -2.74
CA THR A 44 20.98 -15.26 -1.87
C THR A 44 22.13 -15.82 -2.67
N THR A 45 23.35 -15.49 -2.25
CA THR A 45 24.59 -16.01 -2.85
C THR A 45 24.77 -17.50 -2.53
N PRO A 46 25.61 -18.24 -3.29
CA PRO A 46 25.90 -19.65 -3.00
C PRO A 46 26.48 -19.91 -1.60
N VAL A 47 27.16 -18.92 -1.02
CA VAL A 47 27.72 -18.99 0.35
C VAL A 47 26.69 -18.65 1.44
N GLY A 48 25.42 -18.46 1.09
CA GLY A 48 24.31 -18.24 2.02
C GLY A 48 24.08 -16.77 2.40
N THR A 49 24.97 -15.85 2.03
CA THR A 49 24.79 -14.42 2.28
C THR A 49 23.61 -13.89 1.48
N THR A 50 22.69 -13.20 2.16
CA THR A 50 21.50 -12.62 1.54
C THR A 50 21.59 -11.10 1.50
N PHE A 51 21.39 -10.51 0.32
CA PHE A 51 21.31 -9.07 0.12
C PHE A 51 19.91 -8.67 -0.30
N ARG A 52 19.42 -7.54 0.21
CA ARG A 52 18.08 -7.03 -0.08
C ARG A 52 18.14 -5.58 -0.53
N CYS A 53 17.57 -5.29 -1.69
CA CYS A 53 17.42 -3.93 -2.19
C CYS A 53 16.03 -3.69 -2.78
N LYS A 54 15.72 -2.42 -3.04
CA LYS A 54 14.53 -1.99 -3.76
C LYS A 54 14.91 -1.47 -5.13
N THR A 55 14.03 -1.67 -6.09
CA THR A 55 14.14 -1.15 -7.46
C THR A 55 12.74 -1.10 -8.07
N GLN A 56 12.61 -0.67 -9.33
CA GLN A 56 11.35 -0.52 -10.02
C GLN A 56 11.09 -1.69 -10.97
N PHE A 57 9.86 -2.18 -10.96
CA PHE A 57 9.37 -3.12 -11.95
C PHE A 57 9.10 -2.39 -13.27
N VAL A 58 9.78 -2.79 -14.34
CA VAL A 58 9.61 -2.16 -15.66
C VAL A 58 8.43 -2.81 -16.38
N GLY A 59 8.41 -4.14 -16.41
CA GLY A 59 7.36 -4.89 -17.07
C GLY A 59 7.75 -6.34 -17.36
N VAL A 60 7.05 -6.94 -18.30
CA VAL A 60 7.30 -8.31 -18.76
C VAL A 60 7.40 -8.29 -20.27
N ASN A 61 8.42 -8.95 -20.83
CA ASN A 61 8.51 -9.21 -22.26
C ASN A 61 7.96 -10.61 -22.55
N SER A 62 6.75 -10.64 -23.12
CA SER A 62 5.98 -11.86 -23.38
C SER A 62 5.84 -12.70 -22.09
N ASP A 63 5.87 -14.03 -22.18
CA ASP A 63 5.80 -14.91 -21.00
C ASP A 63 7.17 -15.36 -20.47
N ASN A 64 8.27 -14.78 -20.97
CA ASN A 64 9.61 -15.34 -20.77
C ASN A 64 10.49 -14.52 -19.82
N LEU A 65 10.36 -13.19 -19.83
CA LEU A 65 11.29 -12.30 -19.13
C LEU A 65 10.59 -11.22 -18.31
N ILE A 66 10.96 -11.11 -17.05
CA ILE A 66 10.61 -10.01 -16.17
C ILE A 66 11.72 -8.96 -16.25
N LEU A 67 11.36 -7.71 -16.55
CA LEU A 67 12.28 -6.58 -16.62
C LEU A 67 12.18 -5.72 -15.36
N VAL A 68 13.33 -5.40 -14.80
CA VAL A 68 13.46 -4.62 -13.56
C VAL A 68 14.60 -3.63 -13.74
N ASP A 69 14.45 -2.40 -13.26
CA ASP A 69 15.54 -1.42 -13.28
C ASP A 69 16.74 -1.90 -12.45
N MET A 70 17.94 -1.47 -12.86
CA MET A 70 19.13 -1.71 -12.04
C MET A 70 18.97 -0.96 -10.70
N PRO A 71 19.08 -1.66 -9.55
CA PRO A 71 18.96 -1.02 -8.25
C PRO A 71 20.08 0.02 -8.07
N ASN A 72 19.75 1.16 -7.48
CA ASN A 72 20.73 2.16 -7.08
C ASN A 72 21.43 1.71 -5.79
N ILE A 73 22.47 0.90 -5.93
CA ILE A 73 23.31 0.35 -4.86
C ILE A 73 24.79 0.56 -5.20
N ASP A 74 25.67 0.37 -4.21
CA ASP A 74 27.12 0.46 -4.42
C ASP A 74 27.58 -0.54 -5.49
N HIS A 75 28.57 -0.14 -6.30
CA HIS A 75 29.12 -0.98 -7.36
C HIS A 75 29.68 -2.31 -6.83
N ASN A 76 30.31 -2.31 -5.65
CA ASN A 76 30.84 -3.53 -5.04
C ASN A 76 29.72 -4.49 -4.64
N ASP A 77 28.62 -3.97 -4.08
CA ASP A 77 27.45 -4.78 -3.73
C ASP A 77 26.77 -5.32 -5.00
N LEU A 78 26.69 -4.51 -6.05
CA LEU A 78 26.15 -4.92 -7.35
C LEU A 78 26.95 -6.12 -7.90
N GLU A 79 28.27 -5.99 -7.99
CA GLU A 79 29.16 -7.02 -8.54
C GLU A 79 29.18 -8.30 -7.68
N PHE A 80 29.09 -8.15 -6.35
CA PHE A 80 29.13 -9.29 -5.43
C PHE A 80 27.81 -10.06 -5.40
N PHE A 81 26.66 -9.34 -5.32
CA PHE A 81 25.35 -9.96 -5.10
C PHE A 81 24.55 -10.22 -6.36
N PHE A 82 24.80 -9.51 -7.47
CA PHE A 82 24.02 -9.64 -8.70
C PHE A 82 24.89 -10.23 -9.81
N LYS A 83 24.86 -11.56 -9.92
CA LYS A 83 25.49 -12.32 -11.01
C LYS A 83 24.45 -13.12 -11.77
N GLU A 84 24.60 -13.20 -13.08
CA GLU A 84 23.77 -14.06 -13.91
C GLU A 84 23.77 -15.51 -13.36
N GLY A 85 22.60 -16.13 -13.36
CA GLY A 85 22.36 -17.43 -12.76
C GLY A 85 22.00 -17.39 -11.26
N PHE A 86 22.19 -16.28 -10.55
CA PHE A 86 21.79 -16.18 -9.14
C PHE A 86 20.27 -16.12 -8.99
N TRP A 87 19.79 -16.69 -7.90
CA TRP A 87 18.37 -16.70 -7.58
C TRP A 87 18.00 -15.54 -6.66
N ALA A 88 16.93 -14.85 -7.01
CA ALA A 88 16.32 -13.81 -6.22
C ALA A 88 14.90 -14.21 -5.79
N THR A 89 14.54 -13.86 -4.56
CA THR A 89 13.14 -13.75 -4.17
C THR A 89 12.66 -12.33 -4.45
N ILE A 90 11.68 -12.20 -5.33
CA ILE A 90 11.06 -10.93 -5.69
C ILE A 90 9.77 -10.78 -4.91
N ARG A 91 9.57 -9.60 -4.31
CA ARG A 91 8.32 -9.22 -3.63
C ARG A 91 7.77 -7.96 -4.26
N ALA A 92 6.53 -8.04 -4.72
CA ALA A 92 5.80 -6.94 -5.33
C ALA A 92 4.48 -6.70 -4.61
N ILE A 93 3.95 -5.49 -4.72
CA ILE A 93 2.67 -5.11 -4.14
C ILE A 93 1.69 -4.82 -5.28
N SER A 94 0.54 -5.49 -5.25
CA SER A 94 -0.62 -5.06 -6.01
C SER A 94 -1.45 -4.11 -5.15
N THR A 95 -1.84 -2.98 -5.72
CA THR A 95 -2.70 -1.96 -5.12
C THR A 95 -4.19 -2.28 -5.28
N ARG A 96 -4.56 -3.18 -6.20
CA ARG A 96 -5.95 -3.51 -6.53
C ARG A 96 -6.72 -4.11 -5.34
N GLY A 97 -7.96 -3.67 -5.13
CA GLY A 97 -8.84 -4.18 -4.06
C GLY A 97 -8.25 -3.96 -2.66
N GLU A 98 -8.19 -5.01 -1.83
CA GLU A 98 -7.53 -4.94 -0.51
C GLU A 98 -6.00 -4.83 -0.60
N GLY A 99 -5.46 -4.88 -1.81
CA GLY A 99 -4.05 -5.02 -2.11
C GLY A 99 -3.56 -6.44 -1.85
N ALA A 100 -2.51 -6.83 -2.54
CA ALA A 100 -1.90 -8.15 -2.40
C ALA A 100 -0.38 -8.05 -2.34
N ASN A 101 0.25 -8.92 -1.56
CA ASN A 101 1.67 -9.20 -1.68
C ASN A 101 1.85 -10.37 -2.62
N LEU A 102 2.61 -10.14 -3.69
CA LEU A 102 3.10 -11.17 -4.59
C LEU A 102 4.52 -11.50 -4.19
N THR A 103 4.83 -12.78 -4.05
CA THR A 103 6.17 -13.27 -3.75
C THR A 103 6.49 -14.45 -4.65
N PHE A 104 7.61 -14.38 -5.34
CA PHE A 104 8.05 -15.43 -6.23
C PHE A 104 9.57 -15.50 -6.30
N LYS A 105 10.09 -16.67 -6.68
CA LYS A 105 11.52 -16.90 -6.85
C LYS A 105 11.81 -16.86 -8.35
N SER A 106 12.83 -16.11 -8.74
CA SER A 106 13.23 -15.96 -10.13
C SER A 106 14.76 -15.96 -10.24
N GLN A 107 15.27 -16.39 -11.39
CA GLN A 107 16.70 -16.41 -11.67
C GLN A 107 17.07 -15.17 -12.47
N LEU A 108 18.14 -14.47 -12.06
CA LEU A 108 18.73 -13.38 -12.82
C LEU A 108 19.34 -13.95 -14.11
N GLN A 109 18.78 -13.60 -15.26
CA GLN A 109 19.22 -14.13 -16.55
C GLN A 109 20.26 -13.23 -17.20
N HIS A 110 19.97 -11.94 -17.31
CA HIS A 110 20.88 -10.97 -17.92
C HIS A 110 20.98 -9.66 -17.14
N ILE A 111 22.18 -9.09 -17.15
CA ILE A 111 22.47 -7.74 -16.69
C ILE A 111 22.77 -6.87 -17.91
N LEU A 112 21.89 -5.92 -18.19
CA LEU A 112 22.03 -4.99 -19.32
C LEU A 112 22.53 -3.64 -18.80
N HIS A 113 23.50 -3.04 -19.50
CA HIS A 113 24.04 -1.72 -19.15
C HIS A 113 23.69 -0.62 -20.15
N SER A 114 23.32 -0.98 -21.39
CA SER A 114 23.07 -0.05 -22.50
C SER A 114 21.89 -0.54 -23.37
N PRO A 115 21.06 0.36 -23.94
CA PRO A 115 21.07 1.82 -23.75
C PRO A 115 20.53 2.27 -22.38
N ILE A 116 19.91 1.34 -21.64
CA ILE A 116 19.38 1.54 -20.30
C ILE A 116 19.87 0.39 -19.42
N SER A 117 20.22 0.69 -18.18
CA SER A 117 20.68 -0.29 -17.22
C SER A 117 19.52 -1.02 -16.55
N CYS A 118 19.38 -2.32 -16.79
CA CYS A 118 18.29 -3.13 -16.22
C CYS A 118 18.68 -4.60 -16.04
N PHE A 119 17.92 -5.31 -15.22
CA PHE A 119 18.00 -6.74 -15.03
C PHE A 119 16.86 -7.45 -15.73
N THR A 120 17.15 -8.64 -16.26
CA THR A 120 16.14 -9.57 -16.75
C THR A 120 16.09 -10.81 -15.87
N PHE A 121 14.88 -11.23 -15.54
CA PHE A 121 14.58 -12.30 -14.61
C PHE A 121 13.69 -13.34 -15.29
N SER A 122 13.91 -14.62 -15.01
CA SER A 122 13.04 -15.68 -15.54
C SER A 122 11.62 -15.61 -14.97
N VAL A 123 10.61 -15.92 -15.78
CA VAL A 123 9.24 -16.06 -15.30
C VAL A 123 9.09 -17.44 -14.63
N PRO A 124 8.72 -17.54 -13.34
CA PRO A 124 8.50 -18.83 -12.69
C PRO A 124 7.20 -19.48 -13.16
N GLN A 125 6.96 -20.76 -12.84
CA GLN A 125 5.69 -21.43 -13.18
C GLN A 125 4.52 -21.01 -12.29
N SER A 126 4.79 -20.62 -11.04
CA SER A 126 3.76 -20.17 -10.10
C SER A 126 4.31 -19.12 -9.14
N MET A 127 3.41 -18.28 -8.64
CA MET A 127 3.70 -17.23 -7.68
C MET A 127 2.82 -17.39 -6.45
N LYS A 128 3.30 -16.89 -5.30
CA LYS A 128 2.51 -16.84 -4.07
C LYS A 128 1.85 -15.48 -3.94
N ILE A 129 0.53 -15.49 -3.79
CA ILE A 129 -0.26 -14.29 -3.50
C ILE A 129 -0.79 -14.36 -2.07
N SER A 130 -0.77 -13.24 -1.37
CA SER A 130 -1.40 -13.10 -0.05
C SER A 130 -2.03 -11.73 0.13
N THR A 131 -3.11 -11.65 0.90
CA THR A 131 -3.78 -10.36 1.18
C THR A 131 -2.79 -9.38 1.81
N LEU A 132 -2.72 -8.14 1.33
CA LEU A 132 -1.79 -7.15 1.89
C LEU A 132 -2.29 -6.63 3.23
N ARG A 133 -3.59 -6.36 3.29
CA ARG A 133 -4.25 -5.67 4.40
C ARG A 133 -5.23 -6.61 5.09
N LYS A 134 -5.52 -6.30 6.35
CA LYS A 134 -6.57 -6.99 7.12
C LYS A 134 -7.98 -6.49 6.78
N GLU A 135 -8.06 -5.34 6.10
CA GLU A 135 -9.30 -4.66 5.75
C GLU A 135 -9.08 -3.77 4.53
N PRO A 136 -10.15 -3.42 3.78
CA PRO A 136 -10.03 -2.61 2.59
C PRO A 136 -9.72 -1.15 2.96
N ARG A 137 -8.98 -0.48 2.07
CA ARG A 137 -8.81 0.97 2.10
C ARG A 137 -9.64 1.58 0.98
N PHE A 138 -10.39 2.60 1.30
CA PHE A 138 -11.22 3.31 0.34
C PHE A 138 -10.50 4.58 -0.11
N GLU A 139 -10.31 4.71 -1.42
CA GLU A 139 -9.74 5.91 -2.01
C GLU A 139 -10.67 7.12 -1.79
N THR A 140 -10.07 8.28 -1.53
CA THR A 140 -10.80 9.53 -1.31
C THR A 140 -9.89 10.73 -1.56
N ASN A 141 -10.45 11.93 -1.62
CA ASN A 141 -9.70 13.19 -1.74
C ASN A 141 -10.27 14.22 -0.76
N LEU A 142 -10.30 13.88 0.52
CA LEU A 142 -10.84 14.78 1.54
C LEU A 142 -9.80 15.83 1.90
N ASN A 143 -10.13 17.11 1.76
CA ASN A 143 -9.31 18.17 2.31
C ASN A 143 -9.24 18.02 3.83
N ALA A 144 -8.06 18.18 4.41
CA ALA A 144 -7.85 18.04 5.83
C ALA A 144 -6.66 18.87 6.30
N PHE A 145 -6.49 19.02 7.61
CA PHE A 145 -5.32 19.66 8.18
C PHE A 145 -4.88 19.02 9.48
N GLU A 146 -3.58 19.05 9.74
CA GLU A 146 -2.97 18.59 11.00
C GLU A 146 -2.84 19.77 11.98
N THR A 147 -3.00 19.51 13.29
CA THR A 147 -3.02 20.57 14.32
C THR A 147 -2.22 20.28 15.62
N SER A 148 -1.47 19.19 15.75
CA SER A 148 -0.86 18.79 17.03
C SER A 148 0.28 19.69 17.50
N GLN A 149 0.81 20.58 16.65
CA GLN A 149 2.03 21.35 16.93
C GLN A 149 1.84 22.88 16.81
N ASN A 150 0.66 23.40 17.15
CA ASN A 150 0.32 24.83 17.09
C ASN A 150 0.50 25.50 15.71
N LYS A 151 0.69 24.70 14.66
CA LYS A 151 0.70 25.15 13.26
C LYS A 151 -0.23 24.28 12.47
N LYS A 152 -1.10 24.92 11.69
CA LYS A 152 -2.01 24.25 10.78
C LYS A 152 -1.25 23.81 9.54
N ILE A 153 -1.15 22.51 9.30
CA ILE A 153 -0.55 21.95 8.09
C ILE A 153 -1.67 21.43 7.20
N ASN A 154 -1.95 22.13 6.09
CA ASN A 154 -2.97 21.69 5.14
C ASN A 154 -2.51 20.46 4.36
N GLY A 155 -3.45 19.61 4.02
CA GLY A 155 -3.22 18.41 3.24
C GLY A 155 -4.50 17.74 2.79
N GLN A 156 -4.38 16.51 2.32
CA GLN A 156 -5.49 15.72 1.83
C GLN A 156 -5.39 14.28 2.34
N ILE A 157 -6.52 13.71 2.72
CA ILE A 157 -6.64 12.28 2.94
C ILE A 157 -6.87 11.63 1.57
N ARG A 158 -5.97 10.72 1.16
CA ARG A 158 -6.00 10.01 -0.13
C ARG A 158 -6.63 8.63 -0.05
N ASP A 159 -6.56 8.01 1.11
CA ASP A 159 -7.27 6.78 1.42
C ASP A 159 -7.64 6.73 2.91
N ILE A 160 -8.70 5.99 3.24
CA ILE A 160 -9.15 5.76 4.62
C ILE A 160 -9.68 4.34 4.78
N SER A 161 -9.41 3.74 5.94
CA SER A 161 -10.02 2.49 6.41
C SER A 161 -10.54 2.68 7.84
N LYS A 162 -10.99 1.59 8.48
CA LYS A 162 -11.42 1.66 9.88
C LYS A 162 -10.23 1.89 10.82
N GLN A 163 -9.04 1.41 10.46
CA GLN A 163 -7.83 1.42 11.29
C GLN A 163 -6.80 2.49 10.93
N GLY A 164 -6.94 3.18 9.80
CA GLY A 164 -5.98 4.21 9.42
C GLY A 164 -6.33 5.00 8.17
N CYS A 165 -5.45 5.89 7.78
CA CYS A 165 -5.57 6.67 6.55
C CYS A 165 -4.21 6.98 5.93
N CYS A 166 -4.23 7.49 4.70
CA CYS A 166 -3.09 8.11 4.04
C CYS A 166 -3.28 9.62 3.97
N PHE A 167 -2.47 10.37 4.73
CA PHE A 167 -2.48 11.83 4.71
C PHE A 167 -1.34 12.35 3.82
N CYS A 168 -1.65 13.29 2.94
CA CYS A 168 -0.72 13.87 1.97
C CYS A 168 -0.58 15.37 2.16
N ILE A 169 0.65 15.86 2.16
CA ILE A 169 0.96 17.29 2.22
C ILE A 169 1.92 17.67 1.10
N GLU A 170 2.01 18.97 0.79
CA GLU A 170 3.01 19.50 -0.14
C GLU A 170 4.42 19.50 0.48
N PRO A 171 5.48 19.28 -0.32
CA PRO A 171 6.87 19.14 0.15
C PRO A 171 7.44 20.31 0.95
N LEU A 172 6.87 21.52 0.78
CA LEU A 172 7.29 22.73 1.48
C LEU A 172 6.81 22.80 2.94
N ASN A 173 5.84 21.96 3.31
CA ASN A 173 5.35 21.89 4.67
C ASN A 173 6.33 21.14 5.58
N ARG A 174 6.22 21.38 6.89
CA ARG A 174 6.93 20.58 7.90
C ARG A 174 6.57 19.10 7.73
N SER A 175 7.58 18.25 7.59
CA SER A 175 7.37 16.80 7.49
C SER A 175 7.23 16.13 8.85
N PHE A 176 6.41 15.10 8.91
CA PHE A 176 6.33 14.19 10.07
C PHE A 176 7.36 13.05 9.97
N LEU A 177 7.69 12.46 11.10
CA LEU A 177 8.52 11.27 11.24
C LEU A 177 7.68 10.05 11.61
N VAL A 178 8.22 8.85 11.36
CA VAL A 178 7.59 7.60 11.84
C VAL A 178 7.61 7.60 13.37
N GLY A 179 6.46 7.34 13.98
CA GLY A 179 6.26 7.41 15.42
C GLY A 179 5.62 8.71 15.92
N ASP A 180 5.55 9.76 15.10
CA ASP A 180 4.88 10.99 15.47
C ASP A 180 3.39 10.76 15.68
N ARG A 181 2.83 11.36 16.74
CA ARG A 181 1.38 11.47 16.95
C ARG A 181 0.84 12.67 16.21
N VAL A 182 -0.26 12.47 15.50
CA VAL A 182 -0.90 13.48 14.65
C VAL A 182 -2.39 13.54 14.92
N THR A 183 -2.97 14.73 14.75
CA THR A 183 -4.40 15.01 14.91
C THR A 183 -4.87 15.68 13.64
N ILE A 184 -5.69 14.96 12.86
CA ILE A 184 -6.15 15.39 11.54
C ILE A 184 -7.62 15.79 11.59
N MET A 185 -7.89 17.00 11.13
CA MET A 185 -9.24 17.56 10.98
C MET A 185 -9.68 17.47 9.52
N VAL A 186 -10.72 16.68 9.23
CA VAL A 186 -11.32 16.59 7.89
C VAL A 186 -12.15 17.84 7.62
N GLN A 187 -11.98 18.49 6.48
CA GLN A 187 -12.75 19.66 6.07
C GLN A 187 -13.95 19.25 5.21
N LEU A 188 -15.14 19.68 5.61
CA LEU A 188 -16.35 19.52 4.80
C LEU A 188 -16.39 20.56 3.66
N PRO A 189 -16.92 20.20 2.48
CA PRO A 189 -17.16 21.15 1.40
C PRO A 189 -18.08 22.31 1.84
N GLY A 190 -17.87 23.51 1.29
CA GLY A 190 -18.77 24.66 1.48
C GLY A 190 -18.61 25.41 2.80
N GLY A 191 -17.49 25.26 3.51
CA GLY A 191 -17.16 26.08 4.69
C GLY A 191 -18.09 25.90 5.90
N LYS A 192 -18.95 24.86 5.88
CA LYS A 192 -19.85 24.55 7.00
C LYS A 192 -19.02 24.27 8.27
N PRO A 193 -19.47 24.72 9.45
CA PRO A 193 -18.78 24.45 10.71
C PRO A 193 -18.55 22.94 10.86
N ASN A 194 -17.30 22.58 11.11
CA ASN A 194 -16.83 21.21 11.01
C ASN A 194 -17.35 20.37 12.19
N LYS A 195 -18.46 19.64 11.98
CA LYS A 195 -19.02 18.71 12.97
C LYS A 195 -18.38 17.31 12.91
N LEU A 196 -17.29 17.12 12.16
CA LEU A 196 -16.58 15.84 12.13
C LEU A 196 -15.58 15.75 13.28
N PRO A 197 -15.52 14.63 14.00
CA PRO A 197 -14.51 14.44 15.04
C PRO A 197 -13.10 14.32 14.45
N PRO A 198 -12.05 14.70 15.21
CA PRO A 198 -10.66 14.57 14.77
C PRO A 198 -10.26 13.11 14.56
N LEU A 199 -9.44 12.86 13.54
CA LEU A 199 -8.73 11.60 13.34
C LEU A 199 -7.37 11.67 14.05
N THR A 200 -7.25 11.00 15.18
CA THR A 200 -6.00 10.89 15.95
C THR A 200 -5.29 9.59 15.65
N GLY A 201 -3.95 9.63 15.60
CA GLY A 201 -3.17 8.43 15.32
C GLY A 201 -1.66 8.66 15.31
N THR A 202 -0.95 7.61 14.92
CA THR A 202 0.52 7.58 14.85
C THR A 202 0.98 7.31 13.41
N VAL A 203 1.99 8.05 12.95
CA VAL A 203 2.62 7.81 11.64
C VAL A 203 3.36 6.48 11.66
N ARG A 204 3.01 5.57 10.74
CA ARG A 204 3.60 4.22 10.62
C ARG A 204 4.53 4.07 9.43
N ASN A 205 4.34 4.85 8.38
CA ASN A 205 5.23 4.91 7.23
C ASN A 205 5.12 6.27 6.55
N LEU A 206 6.10 6.58 5.69
CA LEU A 206 6.07 7.75 4.84
C LEU A 206 6.71 7.46 3.49
N LYS A 207 6.22 8.12 2.43
CA LYS A 207 6.82 8.15 1.10
C LYS A 207 6.89 9.59 0.64
N LYS A 208 8.09 10.08 0.36
CA LYS A 208 8.33 11.44 -0.15
C LYS A 208 8.66 11.36 -1.63
N ASN A 209 8.08 12.26 -2.42
CA ASN A 209 8.52 12.52 -3.79
C ASN A 209 8.49 14.04 -4.06
N LEU A 210 8.80 14.42 -5.30
CA LEU A 210 8.88 15.82 -5.73
C LEU A 210 7.57 16.59 -5.57
N HIS A 211 6.41 15.92 -5.62
CA HIS A 211 5.10 16.56 -5.65
C HIS A 211 4.34 16.47 -4.33
N HIS A 212 4.60 15.44 -3.53
CA HIS A 212 3.86 15.20 -2.29
C HIS A 212 4.62 14.33 -1.30
N TYR A 213 4.36 14.57 -0.02
CA TYR A 213 4.74 13.69 1.08
C TYR A 213 3.50 12.93 1.56
N LYS A 214 3.54 11.60 1.44
CA LYS A 214 2.51 10.65 1.88
C LYS A 214 2.86 10.09 3.24
N TYR A 215 1.89 10.05 4.15
CA TYR A 215 2.01 9.50 5.49
C TYR A 215 0.94 8.46 5.74
N GLY A 216 1.34 7.22 6.00
CA GLY A 216 0.44 6.18 6.46
C GLY A 216 0.24 6.32 7.97
N ILE A 217 -0.98 6.62 8.40
CA ILE A 217 -1.34 6.84 9.79
C ILE A 217 -2.18 5.67 10.28
N MET A 218 -1.85 5.18 11.48
CA MET A 218 -2.64 4.18 12.19
C MET A 218 -3.38 4.87 13.34
N PHE A 219 -4.69 4.71 13.37
CA PHE A 219 -5.52 5.35 14.37
C PHE A 219 -5.31 4.76 15.77
N ASP A 220 -5.41 5.62 16.76
CA ASP A 220 -5.55 5.21 18.17
C ASP A 220 -7.02 4.96 18.51
N LYS A 221 -7.32 4.68 19.78
CA LYS A 221 -8.68 4.34 20.24
C LYS A 221 -9.72 5.40 19.84
N ASP A 222 -9.38 6.68 19.97
CA ASP A 222 -10.28 7.79 19.65
C ASP A 222 -10.40 7.96 18.14
N GLY A 223 -9.28 7.85 17.41
CA GLY A 223 -9.25 7.88 15.96
C GLY A 223 -10.09 6.76 15.31
N LEU A 224 -10.13 5.56 15.90
CA LEU A 224 -10.98 4.45 15.44
C LEU A 224 -12.47 4.81 15.54
N ALA A 225 -12.89 5.44 16.64
CA ALA A 225 -14.27 5.90 16.81
C ALA A 225 -14.62 7.00 15.81
N SER A 226 -13.73 7.99 15.65
CA SER A 226 -13.88 9.08 14.68
C SER A 226 -13.94 8.59 13.23
N ALA A 227 -13.09 7.61 12.87
CA ALA A 227 -13.07 7.03 11.52
C ALA A 227 -14.39 6.35 11.17
N LYS A 228 -14.99 5.63 12.13
CA LYS A 228 -16.31 5.01 11.94
C LYS A 228 -17.40 6.05 11.66
N GLU A 229 -17.39 7.16 12.40
CA GLU A 229 -18.34 8.25 12.19
C GLU A 229 -18.14 8.92 10.82
N ILE A 230 -16.89 9.25 10.48
CA ILE A 230 -16.55 9.88 9.20
C ILE A 230 -16.97 8.98 8.03
N LEU A 231 -16.60 7.70 8.05
CA LEU A 231 -16.96 6.74 7.01
C LEU A 231 -18.49 6.65 6.81
N SER A 232 -19.29 6.75 7.88
CA SER A 232 -20.76 6.74 7.77
C SER A 232 -21.33 7.94 7.01
N LYS A 233 -20.57 9.05 6.97
CA LYS A 233 -20.92 10.30 6.30
C LYS A 233 -20.37 10.39 4.87
N LEU A 234 -19.65 9.38 4.39
CA LEU A 234 -19.17 9.29 3.01
C LEU A 234 -20.13 8.45 2.14
N LYS A 235 -20.21 8.78 0.85
CA LYS A 235 -20.88 7.99 -0.19
C LYS A 235 -19.87 7.57 -1.26
N PHE A 236 -20.05 6.38 -1.81
CA PHE A 236 -19.27 5.91 -2.96
C PHE A 236 -19.89 6.44 -4.25
N ASN A 237 -19.07 7.06 -5.13
CA ASN A 237 -19.54 7.63 -6.39
C ASN A 237 -19.24 6.74 -7.62
N GLY A 238 -18.78 5.51 -7.42
CA GLY A 238 -18.35 4.60 -8.48
C GLY A 238 -16.84 4.48 -8.60
N THR A 239 -16.06 5.45 -8.09
CA THR A 239 -14.59 5.42 -8.13
C THR A 239 -13.96 5.66 -6.76
N THR A 240 -14.46 6.64 -6.00
CA THR A 240 -13.87 7.06 -4.71
C THR A 240 -14.97 7.36 -3.69
N LEU A 241 -14.61 7.46 -2.40
CA LEU A 241 -15.50 7.98 -1.38
C LEU A 241 -15.49 9.51 -1.38
N ILE A 242 -16.68 10.09 -1.40
CA ILE A 242 -16.91 11.53 -1.32
C ILE A 242 -17.85 11.85 -0.16
N VAL A 243 -17.83 13.09 0.33
CA VAL A 243 -18.74 13.54 1.40
C VAL A 243 -20.19 13.44 0.90
N LYS A 244 -21.09 12.85 1.69
CA LYS A 244 -22.54 12.95 1.43
C LYS A 244 -22.90 14.44 1.47
N GLU A 245 -23.48 14.96 0.39
CA GLU A 245 -24.14 16.26 0.47
C GLU A 245 -25.16 16.18 1.60
N LEU A 246 -24.86 16.89 2.69
CA LEU A 246 -25.83 17.17 3.73
C LEU A 246 -26.82 18.12 3.07
N ASN A 247 -27.84 17.55 2.43
CA ASN A 247 -29.04 18.26 2.03
C ASN A 247 -29.48 19.03 3.26
N SER A 248 -29.43 20.35 3.13
CA SER A 248 -29.84 21.33 4.13
C SER A 248 -31.30 21.10 4.53
#